data_AF-A0A2V8EY69-F1
#
_entry.id   AF-A0A2V8EY69-F1
#
_cell.length_a   1.000
_cell.length_b   1.000
_cell.length_c   1.000
_cell.angle_alpha   90.00
_cell.angle_beta   90.00
_cell.angle_gamma   90.00
#
_symmetry.space_group_name_H-M   'P 1'
#
loop_
_entity.id
_entity.type
_entity.pdbx_description
1 polymer ?
#
loop_
_entity_poly.entity_id
_entity_poly.type
_entity_poly.pdbx_seq_one_letter_code
_entity_poly.pdbx_strand_id
1 'polypeptide(L)'
;MSTLRDISELLARIEAPDAFATRRTTSADDLHLEVKGVGRIRWPISRTTARRVCAAGRPARFGLKEQTRFDPRVRDTFEIPKTRVRIDERRWRNTFRPMLDRVRRDLGLLDGTP
;
A
#
# COMPACT_ATOMS: atom_id res chain seq x y z
N MET A 1 23.74 -2.91 -37.40
CA MET A 1 23.06 -3.55 -36.25
C MET A 1 23.94 -3.60 -34.97
N SER A 2 25.04 -2.83 -34.84
CA SER A 2 25.91 -2.90 -33.63
C SER A 2 25.59 -1.85 -32.56
N THR A 3 25.14 -0.65 -32.95
CA THR A 3 25.05 0.51 -32.05
C THR A 3 24.12 0.29 -30.84
N LEU A 4 22.99 -0.39 -31.03
CA LEU A 4 22.08 -0.74 -29.92
C LEU A 4 22.71 -1.75 -28.95
N ARG A 5 23.54 -2.66 -29.46
CA ARG A 5 24.26 -3.65 -28.65
C ARG A 5 25.37 -2.99 -27.86
N ASP A 6 26.11 -2.09 -28.50
CA ASP A 6 27.19 -1.31 -27.86
C ASP A 6 26.64 -0.43 -26.73
N ILE A 7 25.48 0.24 -26.95
CA ILE A 7 24.78 1.02 -25.91
C ILE A 7 24.30 0.10 -24.77
N SER A 8 23.73 -1.06 -25.09
CA SER A 8 23.26 -2.01 -24.07
C SER A 8 24.40 -2.54 -23.20
N GLU A 9 25.56 -2.83 -23.78
CA GLU A 9 26.75 -3.29 -23.07
C GLU A 9 27.35 -2.19 -22.17
N LEU A 10 27.31 -0.92 -22.62
CA LEU A 10 27.70 0.22 -21.79
C LEU A 10 26.74 0.45 -20.63
N LEU A 11 25.43 0.38 -20.87
CA LEU A 11 24.41 0.52 -19.82
C LEU A 11 24.50 -0.61 -18.78
N ALA A 12 24.81 -1.84 -19.21
CA ALA A 12 24.99 -2.98 -18.30
C ALA A 12 26.21 -2.86 -17.38
N ARG A 13 27.20 -2.02 -17.73
CA ARG A 13 28.38 -1.73 -16.90
C ARG A 13 28.14 -0.62 -15.86
N ILE A 14 27.03 0.10 -15.97
CA ILE A 14 26.62 1.06 -14.95
C ILE A 14 26.05 0.24 -13.79
N GLU A 15 26.87 -0.02 -12.78
CA GLU A 15 26.39 -0.55 -11.52
C GLU A 15 25.47 0.49 -10.87
N ALA A 16 24.18 0.17 -10.79
CA ALA A 16 23.28 0.87 -9.89
C ALA A 16 23.45 0.22 -8.51
N PRO A 17 24.05 0.91 -7.52
CA PRO A 17 24.27 0.33 -6.20
C PRO A 17 22.95 -0.02 -5.50
N ASP A 18 21.85 0.61 -5.91
CA ASP A 18 20.54 0.52 -5.29
C ASP A 18 19.45 0.16 -6.29
N ALA A 19 18.34 -0.38 -5.78
CA ALA A 19 17.21 -0.75 -6.61
C ALA A 19 16.41 0.48 -7.04
N PHE A 20 16.05 0.55 -8.33
CA PHE A 20 15.10 1.54 -8.84
C PHE A 20 13.72 1.46 -8.16
N ALA A 21 13.31 0.23 -7.78
CA ALA A 21 12.07 -0.02 -7.06
C ALA A 21 12.24 -1.21 -6.10
N THR A 22 11.58 -1.17 -4.95
CA THR A 22 11.55 -2.26 -3.97
C THR A 22 10.14 -2.60 -3.53
N ARG A 23 9.93 -3.85 -3.13
CA ARG A 23 8.70 -4.34 -2.51
C ARG A 23 9.05 -5.15 -1.27
N ARG A 24 8.29 -4.92 -0.20
CA ARG A 24 8.33 -5.72 1.03
C ARG A 24 6.93 -6.20 1.38
N THR A 25 6.86 -7.38 1.96
CA THR A 25 5.61 -8.00 2.42
C THR A 25 5.83 -8.52 3.84
N THR A 26 4.78 -8.47 4.65
CA THR A 26 4.75 -9.03 6.00
C THR A 26 3.44 -9.79 6.21
N SER A 27 3.31 -10.49 7.34
CA SER A 27 2.06 -11.16 7.65
C SER A 27 0.91 -10.16 7.79
N ALA A 28 -0.27 -10.51 7.27
CA ALA A 28 -1.47 -9.73 7.53
C ALA A 28 -1.80 -9.68 9.04
N ASP A 29 -1.37 -10.69 9.81
CA ASP A 29 -1.58 -10.77 11.27
C ASP A 29 -0.82 -9.68 12.05
N ASP A 30 0.12 -9.01 11.41
CA ASP A 30 0.82 -7.87 11.99
C ASP A 30 -0.04 -6.60 11.99
N LEU A 31 -1.03 -6.52 11.09
CA LEU A 31 -2.00 -5.44 11.01
C LEU A 31 -3.27 -5.80 11.79
N HIS A 32 -3.45 -5.19 12.96
CA HIS A 32 -4.68 -5.32 13.74
C HIS A 32 -5.59 -4.13 13.46
N LEU A 33 -6.69 -4.43 12.80
CA LEU A 33 -7.66 -3.46 12.30
C LEU A 33 -9.02 -3.70 12.95
N GLU A 34 -9.66 -2.63 13.41
CA GLU A 34 -11.05 -2.64 13.88
C GLU A 34 -11.87 -1.63 13.09
N VAL A 35 -13.07 -2.04 12.68
CA VAL A 35 -14.05 -1.18 12.00
C VAL A 35 -15.27 -1.02 12.88
N LYS A 36 -15.63 0.22 13.22
CA LYS A 36 -16.82 0.54 14.04
C LYS A 36 -18.08 -0.05 13.40
N GLY A 37 -18.79 -0.89 14.15
CA GLY A 37 -20.00 -1.63 13.70
C GLY A 37 -19.73 -3.01 13.09
N VAL A 38 -18.47 -3.32 12.78
CA VAL A 38 -18.03 -4.66 12.33
C VAL A 38 -17.31 -5.39 13.45
N GLY A 39 -16.42 -4.68 14.16
CA GLY A 39 -15.49 -5.23 15.14
C GLY A 39 -14.10 -5.47 14.54
N ARG A 40 -13.30 -6.26 15.25
CA ARG A 40 -11.94 -6.60 14.83
C ARG A 40 -11.95 -7.47 13.56
N ILE A 41 -11.14 -7.07 12.59
CA ILE A 41 -10.94 -7.81 11.34
C ILE A 41 -9.95 -8.95 11.60
N ARG A 42 -10.32 -10.15 11.15
CA ARG A 42 -9.48 -11.35 11.18
C ARG A 42 -9.11 -11.70 9.74
N TRP A 43 -7.87 -12.13 9.56
CA TRP A 43 -7.34 -12.55 8.27
C TRP A 43 -7.35 -14.09 8.20
N PRO A 44 -7.65 -14.70 7.05
CA PRO A 44 -8.27 -14.08 5.87
C PRO A 44 -9.71 -13.62 6.16
N ILE A 45 -10.17 -12.58 5.45
CA ILE A 45 -11.51 -12.02 5.66
C ILE A 45 -12.57 -12.98 5.11
N SER A 46 -13.55 -13.36 5.96
CA SER A 46 -14.71 -14.13 5.50
C SER A 46 -15.64 -13.31 4.60
N ARG A 47 -16.39 -13.96 3.71
CA ARG A 47 -17.38 -13.29 2.85
C ARG A 47 -18.41 -12.49 3.65
N THR A 48 -18.85 -13.00 4.80
CA THR A 48 -19.79 -12.33 5.69
C THR A 48 -19.17 -11.07 6.31
N THR A 49 -17.93 -11.17 6.79
CA THR A 49 -17.20 -10.00 7.32
C THR A 49 -16.97 -8.95 6.23
N ALA A 50 -16.56 -9.36 5.02
CA ALA A 50 -16.37 -8.46 3.89
C ALA A 50 -17.65 -7.67 3.57
N ARG A 51 -18.81 -8.33 3.50
CA ARG A 51 -20.12 -7.66 3.30
C ARG A 51 -20.43 -6.64 4.40
N ARG A 52 -20.16 -6.97 5.67
CA ARG A 52 -20.34 -6.04 6.79
C ARG A 52 -19.40 -4.84 6.71
N VAL A 53 -18.16 -5.05 6.26
CA VAL A 53 -17.19 -3.97 6.01
C VAL A 53 -17.66 -3.06 4.88
N CYS A 54 -18.14 -3.60 3.75
CA CYS A 54 -18.74 -2.80 2.68
C CYS A 54 -19.94 -2.00 3.16
N ALA A 55 -20.83 -2.61 3.94
CA ALA A 55 -22.00 -1.94 4.52
C ALA A 55 -21.65 -0.83 5.54
N ALA A 56 -20.46 -0.90 6.15
CA ALA A 56 -19.96 0.14 7.05
C ALA A 56 -19.32 1.33 6.32
N GLY A 57 -19.01 1.16 5.03
CA GLY A 57 -18.46 2.20 4.17
C GLY A 57 -19.52 2.98 3.41
N ARG A 58 -19.05 3.94 2.61
CA ARG A 58 -19.86 4.65 1.60
C ARG A 58 -19.25 4.41 0.22
N PRO A 59 -20.02 4.51 -0.86
CA PRO A 59 -19.45 4.37 -2.19
C PRO A 59 -18.30 5.36 -2.41
N ALA A 60 -17.16 4.86 -2.85
CA ALA A 60 -15.96 5.67 -3.04
C ALA A 60 -16.09 6.49 -4.32
N ARG A 61 -15.68 7.76 -4.24
CA ARG A 61 -15.63 8.64 -5.40
C ARG A 61 -14.25 8.55 -6.08
N PHE A 62 -14.18 8.99 -7.32
CA PHE A 62 -12.92 9.11 -8.04
C PHE A 62 -12.79 10.49 -8.69
N GLY A 63 -11.54 10.92 -8.87
CA GLY A 63 -11.22 12.15 -9.58
C GLY A 63 -11.35 11.96 -11.09
N LEU A 64 -12.01 12.91 -11.75
CA LEU A 64 -12.07 13.04 -13.20
C LEU A 64 -11.78 14.50 -13.55
N LYS A 65 -10.53 14.80 -13.92
CA LYS A 65 -10.01 16.17 -14.04
C LYS A 65 -10.28 16.94 -12.74
N GLU A 66 -11.04 18.02 -12.80
CA GLU A 66 -11.40 18.87 -11.66
C GLU A 66 -12.62 18.35 -10.87
N GLN A 67 -13.24 17.24 -11.30
CA GLN A 67 -14.50 16.76 -10.73
C GLN A 67 -14.28 15.53 -9.85
N THR A 68 -15.05 15.43 -8.77
CA THR A 68 -15.11 14.22 -7.93
C THR A 68 -16.44 13.52 -8.15
N ARG A 69 -16.43 12.45 -8.94
CA ARG A 69 -17.63 11.74 -9.41
C ARG A 69 -17.80 10.38 -8.75
N PHE A 70 -19.03 9.88 -8.77
CA PHE A 70 -19.37 8.50 -8.47
C PHE A 70 -19.93 7.83 -9.73
N ASP A 71 -19.27 6.79 -10.22
CA ASP A 71 -19.73 5.91 -11.29
C ASP A 71 -19.26 4.48 -10.97
N PRO A 72 -20.17 3.57 -10.55
CA PRO A 72 -19.80 2.20 -10.18
C PRO A 72 -19.28 1.40 -11.38
N ARG A 73 -19.54 1.81 -12.64
CA ARG A 73 -18.96 1.15 -13.82
C ARG A 73 -17.46 1.45 -13.98
N VAL A 74 -16.98 2.52 -13.37
CA VAL A 74 -15.56 2.89 -13.33
C VAL A 74 -14.91 2.34 -12.05
N ARG A 75 -15.57 2.50 -10.91
CA ARG A 75 -15.03 2.10 -9.61
C ARG A 75 -16.14 1.65 -8.67
N ASP A 76 -16.42 0.35 -8.68
CA ASP A 76 -17.29 -0.30 -7.70
C ASP A 76 -16.52 -0.63 -6.42
N THR A 77 -16.29 0.39 -5.58
CA THR A 77 -15.64 0.19 -4.28
C THR A 77 -16.21 1.12 -3.22
N PHE A 78 -15.89 0.82 -1.97
CA PHE A 78 -16.35 1.54 -0.80
C PHE A 78 -15.18 2.14 -0.04
N GLU A 79 -15.39 3.28 0.59
CA GLU A 79 -14.45 3.92 1.51
C GLU A 79 -15.03 3.95 2.92
N ILE A 80 -14.19 3.71 3.92
CA ILE A 80 -14.58 3.77 5.33
C ILE A 80 -13.97 5.05 5.92
N PRO A 81 -14.77 5.93 6.53
CA PRO A 81 -14.24 7.13 7.18
C PRO A 81 -13.18 6.78 8.23
N LYS A 82 -12.09 7.56 8.30
CA LYS A 82 -11.01 7.39 9.28
C LYS A 82 -11.54 7.25 10.71
N THR A 83 -12.56 8.02 11.07
CA THR A 83 -13.21 8.02 12.40
C THR A 83 -13.85 6.68 12.79
N ARG A 84 -14.06 5.78 11.81
CA ARG A 84 -14.61 4.43 12.02
C ARG A 84 -13.55 3.34 11.97
N VAL A 85 -12.28 3.69 11.71
CA VAL A 85 -11.18 2.74 11.60
C VAL A 85 -10.22 2.94 12.74
N ARG A 86 -9.86 1.85 13.43
CA ARG A 86 -8.80 1.84 14.43
C ARG A 86 -7.75 0.82 14.02
N ILE A 87 -6.49 1.22 14.12
CA ILE A 87 -5.33 0.35 13.93
C ILE A 87 -4.63 0.26 15.28
N ASP A 88 -4.20 -0.93 15.69
CA ASP A 88 -3.28 -1.05 16.82
C ASP A 88 -1.94 -0.41 16.44
N GLU A 89 -1.76 0.85 16.84
CA GLU A 89 -0.60 1.65 16.45
C GLU A 89 0.71 1.06 16.95
N ARG A 90 0.73 0.48 18.15
CA ARG A 90 1.95 -0.09 18.73
C ARG A 90 2.38 -1.31 17.94
N ARG A 91 1.46 -2.25 17.71
CA ARG A 91 1.75 -3.46 16.94
C ARG A 91 2.12 -3.12 15.49
N TRP A 92 1.37 -2.20 14.88
CA TRP A 92 1.65 -1.79 13.50
C TRP A 92 3.01 -1.12 13.38
N ARG A 93 3.38 -0.23 14.31
CA ARG A 93 4.67 0.45 14.34
C ARG A 93 5.85 -0.53 14.43
N ASN A 94 5.72 -1.59 15.21
CA ASN A 94 6.75 -2.63 15.36
C ASN A 94 7.02 -3.39 14.05
N THR A 95 6.03 -3.43 13.16
CA THR A 95 6.16 -4.11 11.85
C THR A 95 6.55 -3.13 10.76
N PHE A 96 5.91 -1.96 10.73
CA PHE A 96 6.03 -0.99 9.66
C PHE A 96 7.39 -0.27 9.68
N ARG A 97 7.93 0.11 10.84
CA ARG A 97 9.23 0.80 10.93
C ARG A 97 10.38 -0.04 10.34
N PRO A 98 10.59 -1.30 10.75
CA PRO A 98 11.63 -2.12 10.15
C PRO A 98 11.46 -2.34 8.64
N MET A 99 10.22 -2.39 8.14
CA MET A 99 9.95 -2.48 6.70
C MET A 99 10.34 -1.20 5.97
N LEU A 100 10.01 -0.02 6.52
CA LEU A 100 10.43 1.26 5.95
C LEU A 100 11.96 1.40 5.94
N ASP A 101 12.64 0.98 6.99
CA ASP A 101 14.11 1.03 7.04
C ASP A 101 14.74 0.12 5.98
N ARG A 102 14.14 -1.04 5.71
CA ARG A 102 14.56 -1.91 4.60
C ARG A 102 14.30 -1.26 3.25
N VAL A 103 13.10 -0.73 3.03
CA VAL A 103 12.74 -0.03 1.79
C VAL A 103 13.70 1.12 1.51
N ARG A 104 14.02 1.93 2.54
CA ARG A 104 14.99 3.01 2.45
C ARG A 104 16.36 2.51 1.98
N ARG A 105 16.87 1.45 2.61
CA ARG A 105 18.16 0.84 2.22
C ARG A 105 18.14 0.31 0.80
N ASP A 106 17.07 -0.39 0.41
CA ASP A 106 16.97 -0.95 -0.94
C ASP A 106 16.98 0.12 -2.02
N LEU A 107 16.46 1.30 -1.71
CA LEU A 107 16.38 2.45 -2.61
C LEU A 107 17.62 3.38 -2.52
N GLY A 108 18.64 3.05 -1.72
CA GLY A 108 19.83 3.90 -1.57
C GLY A 108 19.59 5.22 -0.85
N LEU A 109 18.49 5.34 -0.12
CA LEU A 109 18.13 6.60 0.52
C LEU A 109 18.95 6.78 1.81
N LEU A 110 19.52 7.98 1.96
CA LEU A 110 20.19 8.38 3.20
C LEU A 110 19.22 8.39 4.38
N ASP A 111 19.77 8.28 5.59
CA ASP A 111 18.98 8.51 6.80
C ASP A 111 18.39 9.93 6.73
N GLY A 112 17.05 10.01 6.81
CA GLY A 112 16.36 11.29 6.88
C GLY A 112 16.68 11.97 8.20
N THR A 113 17.66 12.86 8.19
CA THR A 113 17.81 13.84 9.27
C THR A 113 16.56 14.75 9.25
N PRO A 114 15.88 14.96 10.38
CA PRO A 114 14.83 15.97 10.47
C PRO A 114 15.35 17.37 10.19
#